data_AF-A0A2S8ZXY6-F1
#
_entry.id   AF-A0A2S8ZXY6-F1
#
_cell.length_a   1.000
_cell.length_b   1.000
_cell.length_c   1.000
_cell.angle_alpha   90.00
_cell.angle_beta   90.00
_cell.angle_gamma   90.00
#
_symmetry.space_group_name_H-M   'P 1'
#
loop_
_entity.id
_entity.type
_entity.pdbx_description
1 polymer ?
#
loop_
_entity_poly.entity_id
_entity_poly.type
_entity_poly.pdbx_seq_one_letter_code
_entity_poly.pdbx_strand_id
1 'polypeptide(L)'
;MLYLTIVIDLFDRKVIGWSLSETMKAQDTSIAALKMARLHRPLQDHGSLIFHSDRGIQYACTEFTSIVGKNITRSMSGKGNCYDNAVAESFFKTLKTELVYQNKYETREPCQKLCV
;
A
#
# COMPACT_ATOMS: atom_id res chain seq x y z
N MET A 1 -14.51 -1.28 -11.14
CA MET A 1 -13.76 -0.26 -10.39
C MET A 1 -12.44 -0.88 -9.97
N LEU A 2 -11.32 -0.15 -10.05
CA LEU A 2 -10.00 -0.68 -9.71
C LEU A 2 -9.50 -0.07 -8.40
N TYR A 3 -8.87 -0.90 -7.57
CA TYR A 3 -8.28 -0.55 -6.29
C TYR A 3 -6.78 -0.80 -6.37
N LEU A 4 -6.00 0.28 -6.29
CA LEU A 4 -4.55 0.22 -6.16
C LEU A 4 -4.17 0.32 -4.69
N THR A 5 -3.42 -0.64 -4.20
CA THR A 5 -2.76 -0.59 -2.89
C THR A 5 -1.27 -0.57 -3.08
N ILE A 6 -0.57 0.25 -2.31
CA ILE A 6 0.89 0.39 -2.35
C ILE A 6 1.46 0.26 -0.93
N VAL A 7 2.72 -0.16 -0.85
CA VAL A 7 3.54 -0.14 0.35
C VAL A 7 4.77 0.68 0.03
N ILE A 8 4.95 1.79 0.73
CA ILE A 8 6.08 2.70 0.56
C ILE A 8 7.04 2.52 1.74
N ASP A 9 8.33 2.41 1.44
CA ASP A 9 9.37 2.56 2.46
C ASP A 9 9.63 4.05 2.71
N LEU A 10 9.49 4.49 3.96
CA LEU A 10 9.66 5.91 4.30
C LEU A 10 11.13 6.37 4.34
N PHE A 11 12.10 5.46 4.37
CA PHE A 11 13.52 5.82 4.36
C PHE A 11 13.95 6.40 3.01
N ASP A 12 13.63 5.72 1.91
CA ASP A 12 14.03 6.10 0.54
C ASP A 12 12.86 6.49 -0.36
N ARG A 13 11.63 6.48 0.17
CA ARG A 13 10.36 6.78 -0.53
C ARG A 13 10.05 5.84 -1.70
N LYS A 14 10.65 4.65 -1.76
CA LYS A 14 10.36 3.68 -2.82
C LYS A 14 9.06 2.93 -2.54
N VAL A 15 8.28 2.71 -3.59
CA VAL A 15 7.20 1.71 -3.56
C VAL A 15 7.85 0.34 -3.59
N ILE A 16 7.81 -0.37 -2.46
CA ILE A 16 8.41 -1.69 -2.30
C ILE A 16 7.39 -2.81 -2.55
N GLY A 17 6.09 -2.52 -2.59
CA GLY A 17 5.08 -3.49 -2.97
C GLY A 17 3.78 -2.83 -3.41
N TRP A 18 3.02 -3.48 -4.26
CA TRP A 18 1.75 -2.97 -4.73
C TRP A 18 0.80 -4.10 -5.17
N SER A 19 -0.49 -3.78 -5.30
CA SER A 19 -1.50 -4.65 -5.89
C SER A 19 -2.59 -3.84 -6.56
N LEU A 20 -3.08 -4.31 -7.71
CA LEU A 20 -4.20 -3.74 -8.43
C LEU A 20 -5.33 -4.77 -8.53
N SER A 21 -6.45 -4.50 -7.86
CA SER A 21 -7.59 -5.43 -7.76
C SER A 21 -8.91 -4.78 -8.21
N GLU A 22 -9.88 -5.60 -8.59
CA GLU A 22 -11.27 -5.18 -8.82
C GLU A 22 -12.14 -5.28 -7.56
N THR A 23 -11.59 -5.87 -6.49
CA THR A 23 -12.25 -6.07 -5.21
C THR A 23 -11.51 -5.29 -4.11
N MET A 24 -12.21 -4.95 -3.03
CA MET A 24 -11.61 -4.41 -1.81
C MET A 24 -11.18 -5.50 -0.82
N LYS A 25 -11.16 -6.77 -1.23
CA LYS A 25 -10.79 -7.86 -0.32
C LYS A 25 -9.33 -7.68 0.10
N ALA A 26 -9.06 -7.85 1.40
CA ALA A 26 -7.71 -7.70 1.94
C ALA A 26 -6.71 -8.61 1.20
N GLN A 27 -7.12 -9.84 0.88
CA GLN A 27 -6.31 -10.81 0.14
C GLN A 27 -5.80 -10.29 -1.20
N ASP A 28 -6.66 -9.58 -1.94
CA ASP A 28 -6.36 -9.09 -3.29
C ASP A 28 -5.69 -7.71 -3.27
N THR A 29 -5.67 -7.03 -2.13
CA THR A 29 -5.22 -5.64 -1.99
C THR A 29 -4.05 -5.54 -1.01
N SER A 30 -4.32 -5.23 0.26
CA SER A 30 -3.34 -4.99 1.32
C SER A 30 -2.42 -6.17 1.57
N ILE A 31 -2.95 -7.40 1.55
CA ILE A 31 -2.17 -8.63 1.75
C ILE A 31 -1.26 -8.90 0.56
N ALA A 32 -1.76 -8.78 -0.67
CA ALA A 32 -0.97 -8.97 -1.88
C ALA A 32 0.19 -7.97 -1.96
N ALA A 33 -0.08 -6.69 -1.70
CA ALA A 33 0.94 -5.64 -1.69
C ALA A 33 1.99 -5.88 -0.59
N LEU A 34 1.57 -6.29 0.62
CA LEU A 34 2.49 -6.61 1.72
C LEU A 34 3.38 -7.83 1.43
N LYS A 35 2.83 -8.87 0.79
CA LYS A 35 3.60 -10.03 0.34
C LYS A 35 4.68 -9.62 -0.65
N MET A 36 4.35 -8.78 -1.63
CA MET A 36 5.32 -8.23 -2.57
C MET A 36 6.40 -7.40 -1.85
N ALA A 37 5.99 -6.52 -0.92
CA ALA A 37 6.91 -5.71 -0.12
C ALA A 37 7.98 -6.53 0.62
N ARG A 38 7.58 -7.67 1.19
CA ARG A 38 8.49 -8.60 1.88
C ARG A 38 9.51 -9.26 0.97
N LEU A 39 9.14 -9.50 -0.28
CA LEU A 39 10.06 -10.08 -1.27
C LEU A 39 11.10 -9.05 -1.71
N HIS A 40 10.69 -7.80 -1.92
CA HIS A 40 11.60 -6.73 -2.35
C HIS A 40 12.46 -6.17 -1.22
N ARG A 41 11.95 -6.16 0.02
CA ARG A 41 12.71 -5.84 1.23
C ARG A 41 12.46 -6.91 2.30
N PRO A 42 13.38 -7.89 2.45
CA PRO A 42 13.30 -8.87 3.53
C PRO A 42 13.23 -8.17 4.89
N LEU A 43 12.07 -8.27 5.55
CA LEU A 43 11.78 -7.60 6.81
C LEU A 43 12.47 -8.24 8.03
N GLN A 44 13.37 -9.21 7.80
CA GLN A 44 13.99 -10.03 8.84
C GLN A 44 15.30 -9.42 9.39
N ASP A 45 15.94 -8.52 8.62
CA ASP A 45 17.26 -7.98 8.95
C ASP A 45 17.21 -6.67 9.76
N HIS A 46 16.01 -6.21 10.14
CA HIS A 46 15.78 -4.86 10.65
C HIS A 46 14.95 -4.85 11.94
N GLY A 47 15.52 -5.22 13.09
CA GLY A 47 14.98 -4.92 14.43
C GLY A 47 13.44 -4.95 14.59
N SER A 48 12.87 -3.96 15.29
CA SER A 48 11.41 -3.74 15.34
C SER A 48 10.96 -2.83 14.20
N LEU A 49 10.13 -3.34 13.29
CA LEU A 49 9.57 -2.56 12.19
C LEU A 49 8.19 -2.00 12.55
N ILE A 50 7.86 -0.83 12.00
CA ILE A 50 6.52 -0.25 12.10
C ILE A 50 5.85 -0.32 10.73
N PHE A 51 4.67 -0.96 10.68
CA PHE A 51 3.79 -0.87 9.51
C PHE A 51 2.67 0.10 9.82
N HIS A 52 2.70 1.27 9.17
CA HIS A 52 1.67 2.30 9.32
C HIS A 52 0.61 2.18 8.22
N SER A 53 -0.67 2.33 8.56
CA SER A 53 -1.80 2.30 7.63
C SER A 53 -2.93 3.24 8.05
N ASP A 54 -3.86 3.51 7.14
CA ASP A 54 -5.13 4.13 7.54
C ASP A 54 -5.98 3.16 8.38
N ARG A 55 -7.17 3.61 8.83
CA ARG A 55 -8.09 2.79 9.66
C ARG A 55 -9.02 1.90 8.83
N GLY A 56 -8.70 1.64 7.58
CA GLY A 56 -9.49 0.81 6.67
C GLY A 56 -9.63 -0.63 7.16
N ILE A 57 -10.80 -1.22 6.90
CA ILE A 57 -11.12 -2.59 7.34
C ILE A 57 -10.12 -3.63 6.79
N GLN A 58 -9.56 -3.38 5.61
CA GLN A 58 -8.55 -4.21 4.95
C GLN A 58 -7.20 -4.27 5.69
N TYR A 59 -6.96 -3.36 6.63
CA TYR A 59 -5.76 -3.34 7.48
C TYR A 59 -6.07 -3.75 8.93
N ALA A 60 -7.34 -3.72 9.33
CA ALA A 60 -7.80 -4.10 10.65
C ALA A 60 -8.27 -5.58 10.74
N CYS A 61 -8.56 -6.23 9.60
CA CYS A 61 -9.09 -7.58 9.56
C CYS A 61 -8.08 -8.64 10.05
N THR A 62 -8.59 -9.75 10.60
CA THR A 62 -7.81 -10.85 11.15
C THR A 62 -6.84 -11.47 10.15
N GLU A 63 -7.23 -11.57 8.89
CA GLU A 63 -6.37 -12.07 7.82
C GLU A 63 -5.13 -11.20 7.66
N PHE A 64 -5.29 -9.88 7.57
CA PHE A 64 -4.17 -8.95 7.46
C PHE A 64 -3.30 -8.95 8.72
N THR A 65 -3.91 -8.91 9.91
CA THR A 65 -3.17 -8.90 11.18
C THR A 65 -2.31 -10.15 11.36
N SER A 66 -2.80 -11.30 10.93
CA SER A 66 -2.07 -12.57 10.98
C SER A 66 -0.83 -12.57 10.08
N ILE A 67 -0.92 -11.91 8.93
CA ILE A 67 0.15 -11.90 7.93
C ILE A 67 1.26 -10.93 8.32
N VAL A 68 0.94 -9.75 8.88
CA VAL A 68 1.94 -8.75 9.31
C VAL A 68 2.97 -9.34 10.29
N GLY A 69 2.59 -10.36 11.04
CA GLY A 69 3.52 -11.08 11.91
C GLY A 69 3.80 -10.36 13.22
N LYS A 70 4.43 -11.07 14.16
CA LYS A 70 4.59 -10.62 15.55
C LYS A 70 5.69 -9.57 15.76
N ASN A 71 6.65 -9.49 14.84
CA ASN A 71 7.82 -8.61 14.96
C ASN A 71 7.60 -7.22 14.35
N ILE A 72 6.41 -6.97 13.80
CA ILE A 72 6.04 -5.70 13.19
C ILE A 72 4.97 -5.03 14.06
N THR A 73 5.29 -3.85 14.58
CA THR A 73 4.33 -3.00 15.28
C THR A 73 3.40 -2.37 14.26
N ARG A 74 2.11 -2.68 14.36
CA ARG A 74 1.09 -2.04 13.54
C ARG A 74 0.74 -0.69 14.12
N SER A 75 0.88 0.35 13.31
CA SER A 75 0.45 1.71 13.61
C SER A 75 -0.69 2.07 12.66
N MET A 76 -1.68 2.81 13.17
CA MET A 76 -2.79 3.29 12.35
C MET A 76 -3.00 4.77 12.56
N SER A 77 -3.43 5.48 11.52
CA SER A 77 -3.61 6.93 11.59
C SER A 77 -4.56 7.35 12.72
N GLY A 78 -4.16 8.38 13.46
CA GLY A 78 -4.97 8.98 14.51
C GLY A 78 -6.23 9.65 13.96
N LYS A 79 -7.27 9.78 14.78
CA LYS A 79 -8.46 10.56 14.38
C LYS A 79 -8.05 12.04 14.23
N GLY A 80 -8.20 12.59 13.04
CA GLY A 80 -7.91 14.00 12.76
C GLY A 80 -6.42 14.34 12.57
N ASN A 81 -5.54 13.35 12.44
CA ASN A 81 -4.12 13.58 12.15
C ASN A 81 -3.82 13.32 10.67
N CYS A 82 -3.77 14.37 9.86
CA CYS A 82 -3.49 14.28 8.42
C CYS A 82 -2.02 13.96 8.11
N TYR A 83 -1.09 14.21 9.04
CA TYR A 83 0.33 13.98 8.81
C TYR A 83 0.69 12.49 8.74
N ASP A 84 -0.08 11.64 9.41
CA ASP A 84 0.11 10.20 9.47
C ASP A 84 0.08 9.52 8.08
N ASN A 85 -0.72 10.07 7.16
CA ASN A 85 -0.93 9.51 5.82
C ASN A 85 -0.39 10.41 4.68
N ALA A 86 0.25 11.53 5.02
CA ALA A 86 0.62 12.57 4.05
C ALA A 86 1.53 12.05 2.92
N VAL A 87 2.43 11.10 3.21
CA VAL A 87 3.33 10.52 2.21
C VAL A 87 2.56 9.71 1.16
N ALA A 88 1.63 8.86 1.61
CA ALA A 88 0.79 8.08 0.71
C ALA A 88 -0.17 8.99 -0.08
N GLU A 89 -0.75 9.99 0.56
CA GLU A 89 -1.62 10.98 -0.10
C GLU A 89 -0.87 11.76 -1.18
N SER A 90 0.36 12.20 -0.89
CA SER A 90 1.22 12.89 -1.85
C SER A 90 1.56 11.99 -3.04
N PHE A 91 1.85 10.71 -2.79
CA PHE A 91 2.08 9.74 -3.87
C PHE A 91 0.84 9.61 -4.76
N PHE A 92 -0.35 9.36 -4.19
CA PHE A 92 -1.56 9.18 -4.97
C PHE A 92 -1.98 10.46 -5.70
N LYS A 93 -1.71 11.65 -5.13
CA LYS A 93 -1.92 12.92 -5.82
C LYS A 93 -1.06 13.02 -7.07
N THR A 94 0.23 12.69 -6.96
CA THR A 94 1.18 12.70 -8.08
C THR A 94 0.76 11.71 -9.14
N LEU A 95 0.50 10.46 -8.76
CA LEU A 95 0.02 9.39 -9.65
C LEU A 95 -1.23 9.82 -10.43
N LYS A 96 -2.24 10.38 -9.75
CA LYS A 96 -3.46 10.81 -10.41
C LYS A 96 -3.22 11.98 -11.37
N THR A 97 -2.40 12.94 -10.96
CA THR A 97 -2.12 14.14 -11.76
C THR A 97 -1.35 13.82 -13.03
N GLU A 98 -0.30 13.03 -12.91
CA GLU A 98 0.61 12.73 -14.02
C GLU A 98 0.08 11.62 -14.91
N LEU A 99 -0.50 10.56 -14.33
CA LEU A 99 -0.80 9.35 -15.06
C LEU A 99 -2.29 9.13 -15.30
N VAL A 100 -3.19 9.62 -14.43
CA VAL A 100 -4.63 9.34 -14.58
C VAL A 100 -5.38 10.47 -15.28
N TYR A 101 -5.17 11.73 -14.90
CA TYR A 101 -5.95 12.84 -15.45
C TYR A 101 -5.60 13.17 -16.90
N GLN A 102 -4.38 12.87 -17.34
CA GLN A 102 -3.95 13.13 -18.72
C GLN A 102 -4.19 11.95 -19.67
N ASN A 103 -4.56 10.77 -19.16
CA ASN A 103 -4.68 9.54 -19.95
C ASN A 103 -6.04 8.87 -19.77
N LYS A 104 -6.68 8.48 -20.89
CA LYS A 104 -7.86 7.62 -20.87
C LYS A 104 -7.42 6.18 -21.04
N TYR A 105 -7.67 5.35 -20.03
CA TYR A 105 -7.39 3.92 -20.08
C TYR A 105 -8.68 3.18 -20.44
N GLU A 106 -8.73 2.62 -21.65
CA GLU A 106 -9.88 1.84 -22.13
C GLU A 106 -9.85 0.39 -21.62
N THR A 107 -8.65 -0.11 -21.28
CA THR A 107 -8.44 -1.49 -20.81
C THR A 107 -7.54 -1.53 -19.57
N ARG A 108 -7.48 -2.69 -18.90
CA ARG A 108 -6.75 -2.88 -17.63
C ARG A 108 -5.24 -3.05 -17.80
N GLU A 109 -4.81 -3.63 -18.92
CA GLU A 109 -3.40 -3.96 -19.18
C GLU A 109 -2.47 -2.73 -19.11
N PRO A 110 -2.84 -1.54 -19.63
CA PRO A 110 -2.04 -0.32 -19.46
C PRO A 110 -1.86 0.08 -17.99
N CYS A 111 -2.89 -0.08 -17.15
CA CYS A 111 -2.85 0.34 -15.74
C CYS A 111 -1.87 -0.49 -14.91
N GLN A 112 -1.60 -1.74 -15.28
CA GLN A 112 -0.62 -2.59 -14.59
C GLN A 112 0.83 -2.14 -14.86
N LYS A 113 1.09 -1.47 -15.99
CA LYS A 113 2.42 -0.95 -16.35
C LYS A 113 2.77 0.37 -15.64
N LEU A 114 1.80 1.01 -14.97
CA LEU A 114 2.01 2.26 -14.24
C LEU A 114 2.73 2.06 -12.89
N CYS A 115 2.85 0.82 -12.43
CA CYS A 115 3.40 0.49 -11.11
C CYS A 115 4.77 -0.22 -11.18
N VAL A 116 5.46 -0.14 -12.32
CA VAL A 116 6.79 -0.74 -12.57
C VAL A 116 7.87 0.34 -12.63
#